data_AF-A0A1U8DF50-F1
#
_entry.id   AF-A0A1U8DF50-F1
#
_cell.length_a   1.000
_cell.length_b   1.000
_cell.length_c   1.000
_cell.angle_alpha   90.00
_cell.angle_beta   90.00
_cell.angle_gamma   90.00
#
_symmetry.space_group_name_H-M   'P 1'
#
loop_
_entity.id
_entity.type
_entity.pdbx_description
1 polymer ?
#
loop_
_entity_poly.entity_id
_entity_poly.type
_entity_poly.pdbx_seq_one_letter_code
_entity_poly.pdbx_strand_id
1 'polypeptide(L)'
;IIKYYITEMIIQPSEKRFVMIPRSQFVQSIIAQCLVELSSSRSTFRFSIQGRDGKVYILMWLLNVDTLLVESLGNSAPSNVFTLFEDSLRSHAKSSGNWNAVKVLYHPCIKNRNKDLADSWGNDIGVHSLIFPSKTCLELLLILSLSNASLPPSLRCMNSFQVAFLKV
;
A
#
# COMPACT_ATOMS: atom_id res chain seq x y z
N ILE A 1 -16.69 -16.06 48.80
CA ILE A 1 -17.14 -14.69 48.44
C ILE A 1 -16.30 -14.26 47.24
N ILE A 2 -16.90 -14.04 46.07
CA ILE A 2 -16.20 -13.66 44.84
C ILE A 2 -16.36 -12.14 44.67
N LYS A 3 -15.25 -11.42 44.46
CA LYS A 3 -15.24 -9.98 44.20
C LYS A 3 -15.02 -9.73 42.71
N TYR A 4 -15.91 -8.98 42.10
CA TYR A 4 -15.75 -8.49 40.73
C TYR A 4 -15.32 -7.03 40.79
N TYR A 5 -14.33 -6.69 39.96
CA TYR A 5 -13.88 -5.33 39.75
C TYR A 5 -14.22 -4.96 38.32
N ILE A 6 -14.93 -3.85 38.16
CA ILE A 6 -15.32 -3.31 36.86
C ILE A 6 -14.64 -1.95 36.75
N THR A 7 -13.95 -1.73 35.64
CA THR A 7 -13.32 -0.45 35.32
C THR A 7 -14.07 0.16 34.15
N GLU A 8 -14.59 1.36 34.34
CA GLU A 8 -15.24 2.14 33.30
C GLU A 8 -14.23 3.16 32.73
N MET A 9 -14.12 3.22 31.40
CA MET A 9 -13.30 4.21 30.71
C MET A 9 -14.19 5.19 29.94
N ILE A 10 -14.09 6.46 30.28
CA ILE A 10 -14.79 7.55 29.59
C ILE A 10 -13.79 8.20 28.63
N ILE A 11 -14.03 8.07 27.32
CA ILE A 11 -13.21 8.70 26.29
C ILE A 11 -13.78 10.08 26.00
N GLN A 12 -13.08 11.13 26.43
CA GLN A 12 -13.46 12.51 26.18
C GLN A 12 -12.89 12.97 24.81
N PRO A 13 -13.72 13.44 23.87
CA PRO A 13 -13.23 13.92 22.59
C PRO A 13 -12.38 15.18 22.81
N SER A 14 -11.18 15.22 22.23
CA SER A 14 -10.28 16.37 22.36
C SER A 14 -10.81 17.56 21.54
N GLU A 15 -10.66 18.79 22.06
CA GLU A 15 -10.98 20.02 21.32
C GLU A 15 -10.09 20.26 20.09
N LYS A 16 -8.96 19.55 19.98
CA LYS A 16 -8.10 19.62 18.79
C LYS A 16 -8.77 18.90 17.63
N ARG A 17 -8.97 19.62 16.52
CA ARG A 17 -9.36 19.01 15.24
C ARG A 17 -8.23 18.11 14.75
N PHE A 18 -8.37 16.81 14.93
CA PHE A 18 -7.51 15.85 14.27
C PHE A 18 -7.86 15.82 12.78
N VAL A 19 -6.85 15.91 11.93
CA VAL A 19 -7.02 15.62 10.52
C VAL A 19 -7.23 14.11 10.40
N MET A 20 -8.46 13.68 10.15
CA MET A 20 -8.72 12.27 9.84
C MET A 20 -8.11 11.96 8.48
N ILE A 21 -7.01 11.21 8.49
CA ILE A 21 -6.38 10.71 7.27
C ILE A 21 -7.23 9.52 6.79
N PRO A 22 -7.61 9.48 5.51
CA PRO A 22 -8.32 8.33 4.98
C PRO A 22 -7.49 7.05 5.08
N ARG A 23 -8.15 5.93 5.34
CA ARG A 23 -7.48 4.64 5.61
C ARG A 23 -6.53 4.21 4.49
N SER A 24 -6.92 4.40 3.22
CA SER A 24 -6.12 4.08 2.05
C SER A 24 -4.81 4.86 2.02
N GLN A 25 -4.88 6.17 2.33
CA GLN A 25 -3.70 7.03 2.45
C GLN A 25 -2.80 6.60 3.60
N PHE A 26 -3.38 6.24 4.75
CA PHE A 26 -2.61 5.70 5.88
C PHE A 26 -1.89 4.40 5.51
N VAL A 27 -2.60 3.43 4.91
CA VAL A 27 -2.02 2.14 4.49
C VAL A 27 -0.88 2.36 3.49
N GLN A 28 -1.09 3.21 2.50
CA GLN A 28 -0.09 3.52 1.49
C GLN A 28 1.16 4.16 2.10
N SER A 29 0.99 5.20 2.93
CA SER A 29 2.09 5.95 3.55
C SER A 29 2.92 5.07 4.49
N ILE A 30 2.27 4.34 5.39
CA ILE A 30 2.96 3.47 6.36
C ILE A 30 3.73 2.36 5.66
N ILE A 31 3.16 1.75 4.63
CA ILE A 31 3.84 0.69 3.89
C ILE A 31 5.00 1.27 3.08
N ALA A 32 4.85 2.42 2.44
CA ALA A 32 5.94 3.11 1.76
C ALA A 32 7.10 3.41 2.72
N GLN A 33 6.82 3.98 3.90
CA GLN A 33 7.82 4.25 4.93
C GLN A 33 8.52 2.97 5.41
N CYS A 34 7.76 1.90 5.66
CA CYS A 34 8.32 0.62 6.05
C CYS A 34 9.28 0.04 5.01
N LEU A 35 8.94 0.13 3.71
CA LEU A 35 9.84 -0.29 2.62
C LEU A 35 11.14 0.53 2.61
N VAL A 36 11.05 1.84 2.78
CA VAL A 36 12.22 2.74 2.84
C VAL A 36 13.12 2.39 4.02
N GLU A 37 12.54 2.26 5.21
CA GLU A 37 13.28 1.96 6.44
C GLU A 37 13.98 0.59 6.36
N LEU A 38 13.27 -0.43 5.89
CA LEU A 38 13.83 -1.78 5.76
C LEU A 38 14.89 -1.87 4.67
N SER A 39 14.70 -1.17 3.55
CA SER A 39 15.73 -1.13 2.51
C SER A 39 17.01 -0.45 2.99
N SER A 40 16.88 0.61 3.78
CA SER A 40 18.02 1.33 4.35
C SER A 40 18.72 0.54 5.45
N SER A 41 17.97 -0.12 6.34
CA SER A 41 18.53 -0.84 7.50
C SER A 41 19.02 -2.25 7.19
N ARG A 42 18.46 -2.92 6.18
CA ARG A 42 18.76 -4.32 5.83
C ARG A 42 19.35 -4.51 4.44
N SER A 43 19.56 -3.43 3.68
CA SER A 43 20.02 -3.48 2.29
C SER A 43 19.20 -4.45 1.41
N THR A 44 17.90 -4.57 1.69
CA THR A 44 16.96 -5.42 0.94
C THR A 44 15.97 -4.55 0.16
N PHE A 45 15.73 -4.93 -1.09
CA PHE A 45 14.82 -4.21 -1.97
C PHE A 45 13.66 -5.08 -2.45
N ARG A 46 13.64 -6.36 -2.06
CA ARG A 46 12.61 -7.33 -2.45
C ARG A 46 11.79 -7.70 -1.24
N PHE A 47 10.48 -7.63 -1.38
CA PHE A 47 9.54 -7.82 -0.31
C PHE A 47 8.42 -8.79 -0.72
N SER A 48 8.09 -9.70 0.17
CA SER A 48 6.92 -10.56 0.06
C SER A 48 5.84 -10.08 1.03
N ILE A 49 4.74 -9.54 0.50
CA ILE A 49 3.59 -9.12 1.31
C ILE A 49 2.72 -10.34 1.60
N GLN A 50 2.66 -10.74 2.86
CA GLN A 50 1.96 -11.94 3.31
C GLN A 50 0.78 -11.60 4.21
N GLY A 51 -0.29 -12.38 4.09
CA GLY A 51 -1.39 -12.37 5.04
C GLY A 51 -1.03 -13.16 6.30
N ARG A 52 -1.72 -12.87 7.40
CA ARG A 52 -1.68 -13.72 8.61
C ARG A 52 -2.19 -15.15 8.38
N ASP A 53 -2.83 -15.40 7.25
CA ASP A 53 -3.20 -16.73 6.77
C ASP A 53 -2.05 -17.48 6.08
N GLY A 54 -0.83 -16.92 6.10
CA GLY A 54 0.38 -17.52 5.52
C GLY A 54 0.47 -17.41 4.00
N LYS A 55 -0.51 -16.76 3.34
CA LYS A 55 -0.51 -16.62 1.88
C LYS A 55 0.28 -15.40 1.44
N VAL A 56 1.02 -15.54 0.35
CA VAL A 56 1.65 -14.41 -0.35
C VAL A 56 0.59 -13.71 -1.21
N TYR A 57 0.39 -12.42 -0.98
CA TYR A 57 -0.56 -11.60 -1.74
C TYR A 57 0.12 -10.81 -2.84
N ILE A 58 1.32 -10.27 -2.57
CA ILE A 58 2.05 -9.39 -3.48
C ILE A 58 3.53 -9.67 -3.33
N LEU A 59 4.23 -9.86 -4.45
CA LEU A 59 5.68 -9.73 -4.52
C LEU A 59 6.01 -8.30 -4.95
N MET A 60 6.94 -7.66 -4.27
CA MET A 60 7.26 -6.26 -4.49
C MET A 60 8.76 -6.03 -4.55
N TRP A 61 9.20 -5.20 -5.49
CA TRP A 61 10.57 -4.73 -5.60
C TRP A 61 10.57 -3.20 -5.53
N LEU A 62 11.24 -2.65 -4.51
CA LEU A 62 11.50 -1.23 -4.38
C LEU A 62 12.57 -0.79 -5.39
N LEU A 63 12.20 0.08 -6.34
CA LEU A 63 13.13 0.59 -7.36
C LEU A 63 13.74 1.94 -7.01
N ASN A 64 12.93 2.84 -6.45
CA ASN A 64 13.35 4.20 -6.17
C ASN A 64 12.59 4.74 -4.95
N VAL A 65 13.28 5.43 -4.05
CA VAL A 65 12.69 6.03 -2.84
C VAL A 65 12.52 7.56 -2.97
N ASP A 66 13.24 8.16 -3.91
CA ASP A 66 13.36 9.58 -4.16
C ASP A 66 12.56 9.97 -5.42
N THR A 67 11.29 9.56 -5.47
CA THR A 67 10.37 9.96 -6.53
C THR A 67 9.41 11.05 -6.04
N LEU A 68 9.21 12.09 -6.86
CA LEU A 68 8.21 13.11 -6.61
C LEU A 68 7.08 12.98 -7.64
N LEU A 69 5.86 12.78 -7.15
CA LEU A 69 4.64 12.76 -7.97
C LEU A 69 4.02 14.14 -8.00
N VAL A 70 3.71 14.61 -9.21
CA VAL A 70 2.96 15.85 -9.44
C VAL A 70 1.58 15.48 -9.93
N GLU A 71 0.55 15.81 -9.16
CA GLU A 71 -0.84 15.62 -9.58
C GLU A 71 -1.34 16.88 -10.28
N SER A 72 -1.65 16.77 -11.58
CA SER A 72 -2.34 17.84 -12.30
C SER A 72 -3.84 17.73 -12.08
N LEU A 73 -4.52 18.87 -12.04
CA LEU A 73 -5.97 18.97 -11.94
C LEU A 73 -6.61 18.59 -13.30
N GLY A 74 -6.38 17.36 -13.76
CA GLY A 74 -7.00 16.83 -14.98
C GLY A 74 -8.41 16.31 -14.66
N ASN A 75 -9.38 16.63 -15.51
CA ASN A 75 -10.75 16.10 -15.44
C ASN A 75 -10.74 14.55 -15.45
N SER A 76 -10.70 13.93 -14.27
CA SER A 76 -10.88 12.48 -14.16
C SER A 76 -12.37 12.18 -14.24
N ALA A 77 -12.79 11.59 -15.36
CA ALA A 77 -14.09 10.96 -15.45
C ALA A 77 -14.21 9.88 -14.37
N PRO A 78 -15.36 9.75 -13.69
CA PRO A 78 -15.50 8.79 -12.59
C PRO A 78 -15.46 7.36 -13.15
N SER A 79 -14.35 6.67 -12.93
CA SER A 79 -14.29 5.22 -13.11
C SER A 79 -15.02 4.59 -11.93
N ASN A 80 -16.31 4.28 -12.12
CA ASN A 80 -17.24 3.65 -11.17
C ASN A 80 -16.87 2.21 -10.76
N VAL A 81 -15.60 1.84 -10.69
CA VAL A 81 -15.22 0.42 -10.56
C VAL A 81 -15.14 -0.03 -9.08
N PHE A 82 -14.94 0.86 -8.10
CA PHE A 82 -14.92 0.47 -6.68
C PHE A 82 -15.43 1.57 -5.73
N THR A 83 -16.73 1.52 -5.40
CA THR A 83 -17.40 2.41 -4.43
C THR A 83 -16.97 2.19 -2.97
N LEU A 84 -16.22 1.12 -2.66
CA LEU A 84 -15.82 0.77 -1.29
C LEU A 84 -14.81 1.72 -0.63
N PHE A 85 -14.12 2.56 -1.42
CA PHE A 85 -13.10 3.50 -0.92
C PHE A 85 -13.28 4.92 -1.49
N GLU A 86 -14.41 5.20 -2.15
CA GLU A 86 -14.61 6.44 -2.90
C GLU A 86 -14.56 7.70 -2.00
N ASP A 87 -15.10 7.62 -0.79
CA ASP A 87 -15.04 8.73 0.19
C ASP A 87 -13.62 9.09 0.62
N SER A 88 -12.66 8.17 0.53
CA SER A 88 -11.24 8.41 0.85
C SER A 88 -10.44 9.06 -0.28
N LEU A 89 -10.89 8.88 -1.53
CA LEU A 89 -10.18 9.35 -2.72
C LEU A 89 -10.73 10.69 -3.23
N ARG A 90 -12.00 11.01 -2.92
CA ARG A 90 -12.67 12.26 -3.31
C ARG A 90 -12.16 13.51 -2.58
N SER A 91 -11.53 13.37 -1.40
CA SER A 91 -11.11 14.53 -0.59
C SER A 91 -9.95 15.34 -1.19
N HIS A 92 -9.24 14.80 -2.19
CA HIS A 92 -7.99 15.39 -2.69
C HIS A 92 -8.13 16.06 -4.07
N ALA A 93 -9.33 16.06 -4.67
CA ALA A 93 -9.58 16.62 -6.01
C ALA A 93 -9.43 18.16 -6.11
N LYS A 94 -8.93 18.86 -5.07
CA LYS A 94 -8.79 20.33 -5.05
C LYS A 94 -7.36 20.83 -4.75
N SER A 95 -6.38 19.94 -4.61
CA SER A 95 -5.01 20.34 -4.31
C SER A 95 -4.07 19.78 -5.38
N SER A 96 -3.47 20.68 -6.17
CA SER A 96 -2.26 20.39 -6.93
C SER A 96 -1.14 20.13 -5.92
N GLY A 97 -0.97 18.87 -5.52
CA GLY A 97 -0.01 18.45 -4.52
C GLY A 97 1.21 17.80 -5.15
N ASN A 98 2.40 18.21 -4.68
CA ASN A 98 3.63 17.45 -4.90
C ASN A 98 3.74 16.43 -3.78
N TRP A 99 3.78 15.15 -4.12
CA TRP A 99 3.86 14.06 -3.16
C TRP A 99 5.19 13.33 -3.29
N ASN A 100 5.89 13.12 -2.17
CA ASN A 100 6.97 12.15 -2.14
C ASN A 100 6.37 10.77 -2.32
N ALA A 101 7.02 9.93 -3.12
CA ALA A 101 6.55 8.60 -3.41
C ALA A 101 7.73 7.65 -3.58
N VAL A 102 7.45 6.37 -3.36
CA VAL A 102 8.36 5.28 -3.70
C VAL A 102 7.87 4.61 -4.97
N LYS A 103 8.78 4.33 -5.89
CA LYS A 103 8.51 3.57 -7.11
C LYS A 103 8.74 2.09 -6.82
N VAL A 104 7.72 1.28 -7.12
CA VAL A 104 7.76 -0.16 -6.90
C VAL A 104 7.40 -0.93 -8.17
N LEU A 105 8.03 -2.09 -8.35
CA LEU A 105 7.55 -3.15 -9.21
C LEU A 105 6.77 -4.16 -8.38
N TYR A 106 5.68 -4.68 -8.90
CA TYR A 106 4.90 -5.68 -8.17
C TYR A 106 4.29 -6.76 -9.06
N HIS A 107 4.06 -7.91 -8.45
CA HIS A 107 3.26 -9.00 -8.98
C HIS A 107 2.15 -9.39 -8.00
N PRO A 108 0.88 -9.45 -8.44
CA PRO A 108 -0.19 -10.01 -7.62
C PRO A 108 -0.08 -11.54 -7.54
N CYS A 109 -0.17 -12.10 -6.34
CA CYS A 109 -0.12 -13.54 -6.09
C CYS A 109 -1.48 -14.14 -5.69
N ILE A 110 -2.55 -13.36 -5.79
CA ILE A 110 -3.92 -13.83 -5.50
C ILE A 110 -4.33 -14.96 -6.47
N LYS A 111 -5.12 -15.92 -5.96
CA LYS A 111 -5.65 -17.06 -6.74
C LYS A 111 -4.56 -17.89 -7.44
N ASN A 112 -3.42 -18.12 -6.78
CA ASN A 112 -2.26 -18.86 -7.30
C ASN A 112 -1.62 -18.26 -8.56
N ARG A 113 -1.86 -16.98 -8.86
CA ARG A 113 -1.10 -16.28 -9.90
C ARG A 113 0.36 -16.15 -9.46
N ASN A 114 1.29 -16.25 -10.41
CA ASN A 114 2.72 -16.10 -10.16
C ASN A 114 3.24 -17.04 -9.05
N LYS A 115 2.65 -18.23 -8.90
CA LYS A 115 2.99 -19.19 -7.85
C LYS A 115 4.47 -19.59 -7.91
N ASP A 116 4.97 -19.95 -9.09
CA ASP A 116 6.37 -20.38 -9.23
C ASP A 116 7.36 -19.28 -8.82
N LEU A 117 7.05 -18.01 -9.14
CA LEU A 117 7.84 -16.86 -8.72
C LEU A 117 7.74 -16.64 -7.20
N ALA A 118 6.56 -16.80 -6.62
CA ALA A 118 6.36 -16.69 -5.17
C ALA A 118 7.10 -17.79 -4.41
N ASP A 119 7.07 -19.02 -4.90
CA ASP A 119 7.77 -20.18 -4.33
C ASP A 119 9.30 -19.98 -4.45
N SER A 120 9.77 -19.42 -5.56
CA SER A 120 11.18 -19.04 -5.74
C SER A 120 11.61 -17.96 -4.75
N TRP A 121 10.79 -16.92 -4.54
CA TRP A 121 11.09 -15.84 -3.59
C TRP A 121 11.00 -16.29 -2.13
N GLY A 122 10.17 -17.29 -1.83
CA GLY A 122 10.03 -17.85 -0.48
C GLY A 122 11.32 -18.47 0.06
N ASN A 123 12.24 -18.88 -0.83
CA ASN A 123 13.54 -19.46 -0.46
C ASN A 123 14.72 -18.48 -0.63
N ASP A 124 14.48 -17.26 -1.12
CA ASP A 124 15.52 -16.25 -1.36
C ASP A 124 15.79 -15.44 -0.10
N ILE A 125 17.03 -15.53 0.42
CA ILE A 125 17.50 -14.81 1.62
C ILE A 125 17.42 -13.28 1.43
N GLY A 126 17.50 -12.81 0.18
CA GLY A 126 17.39 -11.39 -0.17
C GLY A 126 15.97 -10.83 -0.10
N VAL A 127 14.95 -11.68 0.06
CA VAL A 127 13.53 -11.28 0.12
C VAL A 127 13.07 -11.13 1.58
N HIS A 128 12.54 -9.96 1.92
CA HIS A 128 12.00 -9.70 3.24
C HIS A 128 10.48 -9.89 3.30
N SER A 129 9.98 -10.61 4.30
CA SER A 129 8.53 -10.86 4.44
C SER A 129 7.86 -9.82 5.33
N LEU A 130 6.79 -9.19 4.83
CA LEU A 130 5.95 -8.25 5.57
C LEU A 130 4.57 -8.87 5.80
N ILE A 131 4.22 -9.07 7.07
CA ILE A 131 2.99 -9.78 7.45
C ILE A 131 1.92 -8.78 7.91
N PHE A 132 0.77 -8.80 7.23
CA PHE A 132 -0.38 -7.94 7.55
C PHE A 132 -1.68 -8.73 7.65
N PRO A 133 -2.77 -8.16 8.20
CA PRO A 133 -4.09 -8.71 8.02
C PRO A 133 -4.43 -8.83 6.53
N SER A 134 -5.07 -9.93 6.11
CA SER A 134 -5.42 -10.18 4.70
C SER A 134 -6.19 -9.03 4.03
N LYS A 135 -7.04 -8.32 4.80
CA LYS A 135 -7.75 -7.12 4.33
C LYS A 135 -6.79 -6.01 3.92
N THR A 136 -5.74 -5.76 4.70
CA THR A 136 -4.71 -4.75 4.39
C THR A 136 -3.90 -5.16 3.16
N CYS A 137 -3.58 -6.44 3.00
CA CYS A 137 -2.88 -6.93 1.79
C CYS A 137 -3.71 -6.68 0.51
N LEU A 138 -5.01 -6.95 0.55
CA LEU A 138 -5.93 -6.70 -0.57
C LEU A 138 -6.12 -5.21 -0.84
N GLU A 139 -6.22 -4.40 0.22
CA GLU A 139 -6.29 -2.94 0.13
C GLU A 139 -5.03 -2.35 -0.53
N LEU A 140 -3.83 -2.83 -0.13
CA LEU A 140 -2.58 -2.45 -0.78
C LEU A 140 -2.57 -2.86 -2.26
N LEU A 141 -3.02 -4.07 -2.59
CA LEU A 141 -3.08 -4.52 -3.99
C LEU A 141 -3.99 -3.62 -4.84
N LEU A 142 -5.12 -3.18 -4.27
CA LEU A 142 -6.02 -2.25 -4.94
C LEU A 142 -5.36 -0.89 -5.16
N ILE A 143 -4.68 -0.35 -4.14
CA ILE A 143 -3.92 0.91 -4.23
C ILE A 143 -2.87 0.83 -5.36
N LEU A 144 -2.09 -0.25 -5.41
CA LEU A 144 -1.09 -0.48 -6.47
C LEU A 144 -1.74 -0.57 -7.86
N SER A 145 -2.89 -1.23 -7.96
CA SER A 145 -3.62 -1.39 -9.22
C SER A 145 -4.16 -0.05 -9.73
N LEU A 146 -4.68 0.79 -8.84
CA LEU A 146 -5.14 2.15 -9.18
C LEU A 146 -3.97 3.05 -9.61
N SER A 147 -2.86 3.00 -8.87
CA SER A 147 -1.64 3.71 -9.24
C SER A 147 -1.16 3.28 -10.63
N ASN A 148 -1.07 1.98 -10.90
CA ASN A 148 -0.70 1.46 -12.22
C ASN A 148 -1.65 1.91 -13.33
N ALA A 149 -2.97 1.88 -13.07
CA ALA A 149 -3.97 2.29 -14.05
C ALA A 149 -3.88 3.78 -14.42
N SER A 150 -3.43 4.64 -13.49
CA SER A 150 -3.18 6.06 -13.77
C SER A 150 -1.96 6.33 -14.67
N LEU A 151 -1.09 5.34 -14.86
CA LEU A 151 0.08 5.48 -15.73
C LEU A 151 -0.29 5.29 -17.22
N PRO A 152 0.42 5.97 -18.13
CA PRO A 152 0.37 5.65 -19.55
C PRO A 152 0.63 4.16 -19.80
N PRO A 153 -0.06 3.49 -20.74
CA PRO A 153 0.08 2.05 -20.97
C PRO A 153 1.53 1.58 -21.15
N SER A 154 2.37 2.39 -21.80
CA SER A 154 3.80 2.10 -22.01
C SER A 154 4.63 2.06 -20.71
N LEU A 155 4.15 2.67 -19.62
CA LEU A 155 4.83 2.73 -18.33
C LEU A 155 4.24 1.77 -17.30
N ARG A 156 3.20 1.01 -17.64
CA ARG A 156 2.51 0.11 -16.69
C ARG A 156 3.32 -1.14 -16.37
N CYS A 157 4.25 -1.54 -17.24
CA CYS A 157 5.01 -2.76 -17.09
C CYS A 157 6.51 -2.54 -17.28
N MET A 158 7.33 -3.28 -16.54
CA MET A 158 8.78 -3.32 -16.68
C MET A 158 9.27 -4.73 -16.37
N ASN A 159 9.91 -5.41 -17.33
CA ASN A 159 10.42 -6.79 -17.19
C ASN A 159 9.36 -7.77 -16.66
N SER A 160 8.15 -7.72 -17.21
CA SER A 160 6.96 -8.49 -16.80
C SER A 160 6.33 -8.10 -15.45
N PHE A 161 6.96 -7.24 -14.65
CA PHE A 161 6.36 -6.69 -13.43
C PHE A 161 5.47 -5.49 -13.74
N GLN A 162 4.47 -5.25 -12.90
CA GLN A 162 3.66 -4.03 -12.96
C GLN A 162 4.34 -2.90 -12.19
N VAL A 163 4.26 -1.67 -12.70
CA VAL A 163 4.85 -0.47 -12.09
C VAL A 163 3.79 0.26 -11.27
N ALA A 164 4.11 0.67 -10.05
CA ALA A 164 3.24 1.53 -9.25
C ALA A 164 4.06 2.50 -8.40
N PHE A 165 3.37 3.49 -7.85
CA PHE A 165 3.92 4.48 -6.93
C PHE A 165 3.08 4.52 -5.65
N LEU A 166 3.74 4.45 -4.50
CA LEU A 166 3.12 4.61 -3.19
C LEU A 166 3.54 5.97 -2.62
N LYS A 167 2.58 6.87 -2.38
CA LYS A 167 2.85 8.17 -1.75
C LYS A 167 3.19 7.97 -0.27
N VAL A 168 4.19 8.72 0.19
CA VAL A 168 4.70 8.80 1.56
C VAL A 168 3.95 9.86 2.34
#